data_AF-A0A2E3G866-F1
#
_entry.id   AF-A0A2E3G866-F1
#
_cell.length_a   1.000
_cell.length_b   1.000
_cell.length_c   1.000
_cell.angle_alpha   90.00
_cell.angle_beta   90.00
_cell.angle_gamma   90.00
#
_symmetry.space_group_name_H-M   'P 1'
#
loop_
_entity.id
_entity.type
_entity.pdbx_description
1 polymer ?
#
loop_
_entity_poly.entity_id
_entity_poly.type
_entity_poly.pdbx_seq_one_letter_code
_entity_poly.pdbx_strand_id
1 'polypeptide(L)'
;MKKIVMIFGRFNPPTTGHELLVDKSFRHAKKLGAEYAIFTSKSNDPKKNPLSIDDKIKFMKLSFPKHKNRIHHPDVIGIRTPAEVLEWLSENGYEELHFVVGSDRVKSFEGMINSMQKKGYTKFKKVVVVSAGERDPDADDVSGMSASKMRGFVKKGDFDSFAKGTPMNSKDARKMFDKLKEGMKLSESYITEVLKPSDPLEKWIKDFLKSDDPRFDDKSKEKIIQMATAAYYAAQE
;
A
#
# COMPACT_ATOMS: atom_id res chain seq x y z
N MET A 1 -12.00 19.48 23.19
CA MET A 1 -11.77 18.08 22.78
C MET A 1 -10.87 18.08 21.55
N LYS A 2 -9.63 17.58 21.68
CA LYS A 2 -8.67 17.55 20.57
C LYS A 2 -9.01 16.41 19.63
N LYS A 3 -9.17 16.70 18.34
CA LYS A 3 -9.66 15.75 17.33
C LYS A 3 -8.60 15.51 16.27
N ILE A 4 -8.48 14.28 15.79
CA ILE A 4 -7.59 13.94 14.67
C ILE A 4 -8.24 13.00 13.68
N VAL A 5 -8.04 13.29 12.40
CA VAL A 5 -8.21 12.35 11.31
C VAL A 5 -6.85 11.80 10.94
N MET A 6 -6.67 10.48 11.02
CA MET A 6 -5.42 9.84 10.65
C MET A 6 -5.60 8.82 9.54
N ILE A 7 -4.52 8.66 8.77
CA ILE A 7 -4.33 7.54 7.84
C ILE A 7 -3.09 6.77 8.28
N PHE A 8 -3.11 5.46 8.09
CA PHE A 8 -1.93 4.62 8.19
C PHE A 8 -1.82 3.69 6.97
N GLY A 9 -0.65 3.60 6.36
CA GLY A 9 -0.43 2.74 5.20
C GLY A 9 1.02 2.34 4.97
N ARG A 10 1.22 1.34 4.10
CA ARG A 10 2.58 0.90 3.72
C ARG A 10 3.21 1.81 2.67
N PHE A 11 2.40 2.36 1.76
CA PHE A 11 2.80 3.25 0.67
C PHE A 11 4.05 2.76 -0.10
N ASN A 12 4.05 1.50 -0.51
CA ASN A 12 5.20 0.80 -1.09
C ASN A 12 4.91 0.26 -2.50
N PRO A 13 4.79 1.11 -3.54
CA PRO A 13 4.93 2.57 -3.52
C PRO A 13 3.61 3.33 -3.26
N PRO A 14 3.66 4.66 -3.07
CA PRO A 14 2.49 5.54 -3.18
C PRO A 14 1.89 5.47 -4.59
N THR A 15 0.56 5.62 -4.70
CA THR A 15 -0.19 5.49 -5.97
C THR A 15 -1.28 6.54 -6.07
N THR A 16 -1.89 6.70 -7.25
CA THR A 16 -3.09 7.54 -7.43
C THR A 16 -4.26 7.10 -6.53
N GLY A 17 -4.45 5.80 -6.30
CA GLY A 17 -5.46 5.32 -5.35
C GLY A 17 -5.22 5.79 -3.91
N HIS A 18 -3.97 5.94 -3.49
CA HIS A 18 -3.63 6.51 -2.18
C HIS A 18 -3.90 8.01 -2.12
N GLU A 19 -3.75 8.74 -3.23
CA GLU A 19 -4.05 10.18 -3.30
C GLU A 19 -5.52 10.45 -2.97
N LEU A 20 -6.44 9.68 -3.54
CA LEU A 20 -7.87 9.77 -3.27
C LEU A 20 -8.18 9.59 -1.77
N LEU A 21 -7.54 8.61 -1.13
CA LEU A 21 -7.70 8.34 0.29
C LEU A 21 -7.16 9.50 1.14
N VAL A 22 -6.00 10.04 0.77
CA VAL A 22 -5.36 11.19 1.41
C VAL A 22 -6.24 12.44 1.30
N ASP A 23 -6.74 12.75 0.10
CA ASP A 23 -7.60 13.90 -0.16
C ASP A 23 -8.96 13.79 0.55
N LYS A 24 -9.59 12.61 0.53
CA LYS A 24 -10.86 12.37 1.24
C LYS A 24 -10.68 12.57 2.75
N SER A 25 -9.58 12.09 3.31
CA SER A 25 -9.28 12.25 4.74
C SER A 25 -9.03 13.72 5.10
N PHE A 26 -8.33 14.47 4.25
CA PHE A 26 -8.13 15.90 4.44
C PHE A 26 -9.45 16.68 4.39
N ARG A 27 -10.33 16.39 3.41
CA ARG A 27 -11.67 16.98 3.33
C ARG A 27 -12.50 16.66 4.59
N HIS A 28 -12.43 15.43 5.08
CA HIS A 28 -13.11 15.00 6.31
C HIS A 28 -12.60 15.75 7.54
N ALA A 29 -11.28 15.89 7.68
CA ALA A 29 -10.66 16.64 8.77
C ALA A 29 -11.12 18.09 8.81
N LYS A 30 -11.16 18.76 7.64
CA LYS A 30 -11.66 20.12 7.51
C LYS A 30 -13.11 20.26 7.97
N LYS A 31 -14.00 19.36 7.56
CA LYS A 31 -15.42 19.37 7.97
C LYS A 31 -15.59 19.24 9.48
N LEU A 32 -14.71 18.49 10.14
CA LEU A 32 -14.76 18.25 11.58
C LEU A 32 -14.06 19.32 12.43
N GLY A 33 -13.31 20.24 11.80
CA GLY A 33 -12.37 21.11 12.50
C GLY A 33 -11.28 20.33 13.23
N ALA A 34 -10.84 19.20 12.66
CA ALA A 34 -9.88 18.27 13.25
C ALA A 34 -8.47 18.45 12.66
N GLU A 35 -7.45 18.05 13.43
CA GLU A 35 -6.10 17.87 12.90
C GLU A 35 -6.05 16.70 11.91
N TYR A 36 -5.05 16.71 11.03
CA TYR A 36 -4.90 15.69 9.99
C TYR A 36 -3.44 15.21 9.92
N ALA A 37 -3.24 13.90 9.93
CA ALA A 37 -1.92 13.29 9.88
C ALA A 37 -1.91 12.01 9.04
N ILE A 38 -0.80 11.81 8.32
CA ILE A 38 -0.52 10.62 7.52
C ILE A 38 0.68 9.91 8.15
N PHE A 39 0.47 8.66 8.54
CA PHE A 39 1.48 7.79 9.10
C PHE A 39 1.78 6.62 8.18
N THR A 40 2.99 6.06 8.29
CA THR A 40 3.39 4.90 7.50
C THR A 40 4.11 3.85 8.32
N SER A 41 4.06 2.59 7.87
CA SER A 41 4.83 1.51 8.49
C SER A 41 6.32 1.63 8.19
N LYS A 42 7.16 1.12 9.09
CA LYS A 42 8.61 0.94 8.87
C LYS A 42 8.98 -0.35 8.13
N SER A 43 7.99 -1.12 7.67
CA SER A 43 8.25 -2.37 6.97
C SER A 43 9.13 -2.12 5.75
N ASN A 44 10.19 -2.92 5.62
CA ASN A 44 11.10 -2.95 4.48
C ASN A 44 11.44 -4.41 4.16
N ASP A 45 11.04 -4.87 2.98
CA ASP A 45 11.33 -6.20 2.46
C ASP A 45 11.27 -6.17 0.92
N PRO A 46 12.07 -6.96 0.20
CA PRO A 46 12.15 -6.86 -1.26
C PRO A 46 10.82 -7.11 -1.99
N LYS A 47 9.90 -7.88 -1.40
CA LYS A 47 8.70 -8.36 -2.11
C LYS A 47 7.53 -7.39 -1.99
N LYS A 48 7.22 -6.99 -0.75
CA LYS A 48 6.03 -6.22 -0.40
C LYS A 48 6.36 -4.78 -0.05
N ASN A 49 7.57 -4.52 0.47
CA ASN A 49 7.98 -3.22 0.96
C ASN A 49 9.38 -2.80 0.48
N PRO A 50 9.63 -2.75 -0.83
CA PRO A 50 10.99 -2.59 -1.35
C PRO A 50 11.61 -1.20 -1.11
N LEU A 51 10.82 -0.15 -0.88
CA LEU A 51 11.39 1.17 -0.57
C LEU A 51 11.92 1.20 0.86
N SER A 52 13.08 1.83 1.03
CA SER A 52 13.57 2.27 2.33
C SER A 52 12.58 3.26 2.96
N ILE A 53 12.69 3.51 4.27
CA ILE A 53 11.79 4.46 4.93
C ILE A 53 11.97 5.88 4.40
N ASP A 54 13.21 6.29 4.14
CA ASP A 54 13.52 7.62 3.60
C ASP A 54 12.98 7.79 2.18
N ASP A 55 13.20 6.80 1.31
CA ASP A 55 12.67 6.81 -0.06
C ASP A 55 11.14 6.83 -0.04
N LYS A 56 10.52 6.03 0.83
CA LYS A 56 9.07 6.01 0.99
C LYS A 56 8.54 7.39 1.34
N ILE A 57 9.10 8.04 2.36
CA ILE A 57 8.66 9.38 2.79
C ILE A 57 8.91 10.41 1.68
N LYS A 58 10.05 10.35 1.01
CA LYS A 58 10.37 11.19 -0.14
C LYS A 58 9.32 11.05 -1.26
N PHE A 59 9.04 9.83 -1.69
CA PHE A 59 8.07 9.58 -2.77
C PHE A 59 6.63 9.87 -2.35
N MET A 60 6.26 9.68 -1.08
CA MET A 60 4.96 10.12 -0.57
C MET A 60 4.82 11.65 -0.64
N LYS A 61 5.86 12.41 -0.26
CA LYS A 61 5.84 13.88 -0.33
C LYS A 61 5.80 14.40 -1.78
N LEU A 62 6.46 13.70 -2.70
CA LEU A 62 6.41 14.01 -4.13
C LEU A 62 5.05 13.64 -4.76
N SER A 63 4.46 12.52 -4.35
CA SER A 63 3.16 12.07 -4.84
C SER A 63 2.01 12.92 -4.28
N PHE A 64 2.11 13.38 -3.03
CA PHE A 64 1.05 14.11 -2.34
C PHE A 64 1.54 15.49 -1.88
N PRO A 65 1.95 16.38 -2.79
CA PRO A 65 2.62 17.64 -2.43
C PRO A 65 1.77 18.56 -1.57
N LYS A 66 0.43 18.55 -1.77
CA LYS A 66 -0.54 19.30 -0.94
C LYS A 66 -0.51 18.86 0.54
N HIS A 67 -0.08 17.63 0.80
CA HIS A 67 -0.13 16.99 2.12
C HIS A 67 1.25 16.76 2.73
N LYS A 68 2.32 17.22 2.07
CA LYS A 68 3.71 16.91 2.44
C LYS A 68 4.09 17.21 3.90
N ASN A 69 3.49 18.25 4.48
CA ASN A 69 3.72 18.68 5.86
C ASN A 69 2.91 17.88 6.90
N ARG A 70 2.00 17.02 6.43
CA ARG A 70 1.17 16.13 7.27
C ARG A 70 1.66 14.68 7.22
N ILE A 71 2.70 14.40 6.45
CA ILE A 71 3.35 13.09 6.38
C ILE A 71 4.42 13.02 7.46
N HIS A 72 4.20 12.19 8.47
CA HIS A 72 5.11 12.04 9.59
C HIS A 72 6.13 10.93 9.34
N HIS A 73 7.40 11.24 9.60
CA HIS A 73 8.49 10.27 9.48
C HIS A 73 8.46 9.31 10.69
N PRO A 74 8.28 7.99 10.50
CA PRO A 74 8.18 7.03 11.59
C PRO A 74 9.38 7.02 12.55
N ASP A 75 10.60 7.29 12.07
CA ASP A 75 11.79 7.38 12.95
C ASP A 75 11.82 8.65 13.81
N VAL A 76 11.23 9.75 13.35
CA VAL A 76 11.19 11.00 14.12
C VAL A 76 10.17 10.90 15.26
N ILE A 77 9.04 10.25 15.00
CA ILE A 77 7.98 10.06 15.99
C ILE A 77 8.19 8.81 16.88
N GLY A 78 9.18 7.96 16.57
CA GLY A 78 9.48 6.74 17.33
C GLY A 78 8.50 5.57 17.14
N ILE A 79 7.62 5.63 16.14
CA ILE A 79 6.45 4.74 16.02
C ILE A 79 6.55 3.86 14.78
N ARG A 80 6.19 2.57 14.88
CA ARG A 80 6.42 1.55 13.84
C ARG A 80 5.13 0.91 13.32
N THR A 81 4.09 0.87 14.15
CA THR A 81 2.84 0.14 13.91
C THR A 81 1.59 1.02 14.11
N PRO A 82 0.42 0.63 13.57
CA PRO A 82 -0.82 1.33 13.85
C PRO A 82 -1.13 1.46 15.35
N ALA A 83 -0.86 0.41 16.14
CA ALA A 83 -1.10 0.41 17.58
C ALA A 83 -0.28 1.49 18.29
N GLU A 84 1.03 1.52 18.05
CA GLU A 84 1.91 2.55 18.63
C GLU A 84 1.50 3.98 18.20
N VAL A 85 0.97 4.17 16.97
CA VAL A 85 0.43 5.49 16.57
C VAL A 85 -0.76 5.88 17.43
N LEU A 86 -1.69 4.94 17.66
CA LEU A 86 -2.89 5.18 18.44
C LEU A 86 -2.57 5.49 19.91
N GLU A 87 -1.62 4.76 20.49
CA GLU A 87 -1.10 5.02 21.84
C GLU A 87 -0.49 6.42 21.92
N TRP A 88 0.45 6.74 21.01
CA TRP A 88 1.08 8.06 20.98
C TRP A 88 0.07 9.20 20.81
N LEU A 89 -0.92 9.04 19.93
CA LEU A 89 -1.99 10.04 19.78
C LEU A 89 -2.79 10.21 21.08
N SER A 90 -3.13 9.11 21.74
CA SER A 90 -3.83 9.15 23.01
C SER A 90 -3.00 9.85 24.10
N GLU A 91 -1.70 9.58 24.17
CA GLU A 91 -0.78 10.22 25.13
C GLU A 91 -0.60 11.72 24.87
N ASN A 92 -0.66 12.13 23.59
CA ASN A 92 -0.59 13.53 23.16
C ASN A 92 -1.94 14.27 23.23
N GLY A 93 -2.88 13.73 24.02
CA GLY A 93 -4.13 14.39 24.40
C GLY A 93 -5.22 14.40 23.32
N TYR A 94 -5.11 13.59 22.27
CA TYR A 94 -6.22 13.41 21.33
C TYR A 94 -7.33 12.58 21.97
N GLU A 95 -8.56 13.09 21.88
CA GLU A 95 -9.74 12.52 22.54
C GLU A 95 -10.77 11.99 21.53
N GLU A 96 -10.83 12.56 20.31
CA GLU A 96 -11.67 12.05 19.22
C GLU A 96 -10.79 11.62 18.03
N LEU A 97 -10.83 10.34 17.71
CA LEU A 97 -10.09 9.72 16.63
C LEU A 97 -11.01 9.39 15.46
N HIS A 98 -10.63 9.82 14.26
CA HIS A 98 -11.20 9.37 13.00
C HIS A 98 -10.11 8.64 12.21
N PHE A 99 -10.18 7.31 12.17
CA PHE A 99 -9.18 6.50 11.46
C PHE A 99 -9.72 6.12 10.08
N VAL A 100 -9.16 6.74 9.04
CA VAL A 100 -9.54 6.48 7.65
C VAL A 100 -8.72 5.32 7.09
N VAL A 101 -9.41 4.27 6.64
CA VAL A 101 -8.80 3.01 6.18
C VAL A 101 -9.44 2.52 4.88
N GLY A 102 -8.78 1.56 4.22
CA GLY A 102 -9.40 0.82 3.10
C GLY A 102 -10.62 0.01 3.56
N SER A 103 -11.59 -0.20 2.67
CA SER A 103 -12.88 -0.84 2.99
C SER A 103 -12.73 -2.27 3.52
N ASP A 104 -11.76 -3.02 3.00
CA ASP A 104 -11.43 -4.39 3.41
C ASP A 104 -10.87 -4.49 4.83
N ARG A 105 -10.42 -3.37 5.42
CA ARG A 105 -9.72 -3.34 6.70
C ARG A 105 -10.52 -2.79 7.87
N VAL A 106 -11.72 -2.25 7.63
CA VAL A 106 -12.54 -1.56 8.66
C VAL A 106 -12.74 -2.42 9.91
N LYS A 107 -13.34 -3.61 9.75
CA LYS A 107 -13.63 -4.52 10.88
C LYS A 107 -12.38 -4.93 11.66
N SER A 108 -11.25 -5.13 10.94
CA SER A 108 -9.98 -5.50 11.57
C SER A 108 -9.44 -4.37 12.46
N PHE A 109 -9.50 -3.13 11.99
CA PHE A 109 -9.05 -1.98 12.78
C PHE A 109 -10.00 -1.64 13.93
N GLU A 110 -11.31 -1.77 13.75
CA GLU A 110 -12.29 -1.62 14.84
C GLU A 110 -12.00 -2.62 15.97
N GLY A 111 -11.80 -3.90 15.64
CA GLY A 111 -11.47 -4.93 16.62
C GLY A 111 -10.17 -4.65 17.37
N MET A 112 -9.13 -4.19 16.66
CA MET A 112 -7.84 -3.81 17.25
C MET A 112 -8.01 -2.64 18.22
N ILE A 113 -8.64 -1.54 17.80
CA ILE A 113 -8.83 -0.34 18.64
C ILE A 113 -9.67 -0.67 19.87
N ASN A 114 -10.75 -1.43 19.72
CA ASN A 114 -11.59 -1.88 20.83
C ASN A 114 -10.79 -2.72 21.85
N SER A 115 -9.92 -3.62 21.36
CA SER A 115 -9.03 -4.39 22.24
C SER A 115 -8.06 -3.47 23.00
N MET A 116 -7.51 -2.47 22.31
CA MET A 116 -6.59 -1.51 22.92
C MET A 116 -7.26 -0.64 23.99
N GLN A 117 -8.47 -0.13 23.73
CA GLN A 117 -9.24 0.63 24.71
C GLN A 117 -9.59 -0.22 25.94
N LYS A 118 -10.04 -1.48 25.75
CA LYS A 118 -10.34 -2.39 26.87
C LYS A 118 -9.14 -2.68 27.76
N LYS A 119 -7.94 -2.74 27.18
CA LYS A 119 -6.68 -2.95 27.92
C LYS A 119 -6.10 -1.65 28.50
N GLY A 120 -6.72 -0.50 28.25
CA GLY A 120 -6.27 0.79 28.77
C GLY A 120 -5.09 1.42 28.01
N TYR A 121 -4.69 0.87 26.85
CA TYR A 121 -3.61 1.42 26.04
C TYR A 121 -3.97 2.78 25.41
N THR A 122 -5.25 3.02 25.16
CA THR A 122 -5.74 4.29 24.59
C THR A 122 -6.93 4.81 25.38
N LYS A 123 -7.07 6.13 25.41
CA LYS A 123 -8.05 6.88 26.22
C LYS A 123 -8.96 7.77 25.36
N PHE A 124 -9.13 7.42 24.07
CA PHE A 124 -10.05 8.15 23.19
C PHE A 124 -11.47 8.10 23.75
N LYS A 125 -12.13 9.25 23.82
CA LYS A 125 -13.55 9.39 24.18
C LYS A 125 -14.46 8.99 23.03
N LYS A 126 -13.99 9.17 21.79
CA LYS A 126 -14.73 8.79 20.58
C LYS A 126 -13.78 8.26 19.52
N VAL A 127 -14.14 7.13 18.92
CA VAL A 127 -13.42 6.51 17.81
C VAL A 127 -14.40 6.30 16.66
N VAL A 128 -14.01 6.72 15.47
CA VAL A 128 -14.75 6.49 14.23
C VAL A 128 -13.79 5.88 13.22
N VAL A 129 -14.05 4.66 12.77
CA VAL A 129 -13.30 4.06 11.67
C VAL A 129 -14.05 4.36 10.38
N VAL A 130 -13.41 5.11 9.47
CA VAL A 130 -14.03 5.60 8.25
C VAL A 130 -13.50 4.80 7.05
N SER A 131 -14.41 4.22 6.27
CA SER A 131 -14.06 3.58 5.00
C SER A 131 -13.78 4.63 3.93
N ALA A 132 -12.58 4.60 3.36
CA ALA A 132 -12.26 5.42 2.20
C ALA A 132 -12.98 4.94 0.92
N GLY A 133 -13.38 3.66 0.86
CA GLY A 133 -13.74 2.94 -0.35
C GLY A 133 -15.24 2.78 -0.65
N GLU A 134 -16.15 3.27 0.20
CA GLU A 134 -17.54 3.43 -0.23
C GLU A 134 -17.58 4.61 -1.20
N ARG A 135 -17.99 4.30 -2.45
CA ARG A 135 -17.97 5.17 -3.62
C ARG A 135 -18.47 6.56 -3.23
N ASP A 136 -17.60 7.55 -3.41
CA ASP A 136 -18.03 8.93 -3.55
C ASP A 136 -18.67 8.98 -4.95
N PRO A 137 -19.99 9.24 -5.09
CA PRO A 137 -20.66 9.27 -6.40
C PRO A 137 -20.07 10.34 -7.34
N ASP A 138 -19.28 11.26 -6.79
CA ASP A 138 -18.61 12.36 -7.50
C ASP A 138 -17.12 12.10 -7.78
N ALA A 139 -16.57 10.91 -7.47
CA ALA A 139 -15.14 10.63 -7.69
C ALA A 139 -14.87 10.04 -9.08
N ASP A 140 -13.98 10.70 -9.82
CA ASP A 140 -13.42 10.22 -11.09
C ASP A 140 -12.87 8.79 -10.96
N ASP A 141 -13.07 7.97 -12.00
CA ASP A 141 -12.77 6.52 -12.05
C ASP A 141 -11.27 6.16 -12.07
N VAL A 142 -10.43 6.96 -11.40
CA VAL A 142 -8.98 6.72 -11.25
C VAL A 142 -8.66 5.55 -10.28
N SER A 143 -9.67 4.74 -9.95
CA SER A 143 -9.76 3.84 -8.79
C SER A 143 -8.97 2.53 -8.87
N GLY A 144 -8.25 2.29 -9.97
CA GLY A 144 -7.67 0.98 -10.27
C GLY A 144 -6.25 0.70 -9.77
N MET A 145 -5.47 1.72 -9.35
CA MET A 145 -4.03 1.55 -9.14
C MET A 145 -3.64 1.22 -7.70
N SER A 146 -3.12 0.01 -7.51
CA SER A 146 -2.60 -0.48 -6.22
C SER A 146 -1.08 -0.57 -6.20
N ALA A 147 -0.49 -0.54 -5.00
CA ALA A 147 0.95 -0.72 -4.83
C ALA A 147 1.47 -2.06 -5.40
N SER A 148 0.66 -3.12 -5.31
CA SER A 148 1.01 -4.42 -5.89
C SER A 148 1.07 -4.39 -7.41
N LYS A 149 0.10 -3.73 -8.08
CA LYS A 149 0.15 -3.52 -9.53
C LYS A 149 1.39 -2.72 -9.94
N MET A 150 1.71 -1.66 -9.20
CA MET A 150 2.91 -0.85 -9.45
C MET A 150 4.20 -1.66 -9.35
N ARG A 151 4.36 -2.51 -8.31
CA ARG A 151 5.51 -3.43 -8.22
C ARG A 151 5.52 -4.45 -9.37
N GLY A 152 4.35 -4.89 -9.83
CA GLY A 152 4.21 -5.74 -11.02
C GLY A 152 4.76 -5.09 -12.29
N PHE A 153 4.49 -3.79 -12.51
CA PHE A 153 5.06 -3.06 -13.64
C PHE A 153 6.59 -2.94 -13.53
N VAL A 154 7.12 -2.72 -12.33
CA VAL A 154 8.58 -2.71 -12.09
C VAL A 154 9.23 -4.05 -12.45
N LYS A 155 8.62 -5.18 -12.04
CA LYS A 155 9.10 -6.52 -12.42
C LYS A 155 9.17 -6.71 -13.94
N LYS A 156 8.20 -6.15 -14.66
CA LYS A 156 8.08 -6.26 -16.13
C LYS A 156 8.92 -5.24 -16.91
N GLY A 157 9.57 -4.29 -16.24
CA GLY A 157 10.23 -3.17 -16.94
C GLY A 157 9.27 -2.15 -17.56
N ASP A 158 7.96 -2.24 -17.26
CA ASP A 158 6.90 -1.43 -17.88
C ASP A 158 6.76 -0.07 -17.19
N PHE A 159 7.62 0.87 -17.56
CA PHE A 159 7.56 2.20 -16.99
C PHE A 159 6.32 2.99 -17.41
N ASP A 160 5.83 2.82 -18.62
CA ASP A 160 4.74 3.65 -19.14
C ASP A 160 3.44 3.37 -18.36
N SER A 161 3.16 2.10 -18.06
CA SER A 161 2.04 1.74 -17.18
C SER A 161 2.29 2.16 -15.73
N PHE A 162 3.54 2.09 -15.25
CA PHE A 162 3.90 2.57 -13.93
C PHE A 162 3.67 4.08 -13.78
N ALA A 163 4.10 4.88 -14.75
CA ALA A 163 3.98 6.33 -14.73
C ALA A 163 2.52 6.78 -14.66
N LYS A 164 1.60 6.05 -15.30
CA LYS A 164 0.14 6.29 -15.21
C LYS A 164 -0.43 6.00 -13.82
N GLY A 165 0.27 5.22 -13.01
CA GLY A 165 -0.18 4.79 -11.69
C GLY A 165 0.25 5.69 -10.52
N THR A 166 0.97 6.76 -10.81
CA THR A 166 1.45 7.74 -9.83
C THR A 166 1.05 9.15 -10.26
N PRO A 167 0.69 10.05 -9.32
CA PRO A 167 0.40 11.45 -9.63
C PRO A 167 1.66 12.30 -9.88
N MET A 168 2.85 11.71 -9.82
CA MET A 168 4.11 12.42 -10.02
C MET A 168 4.40 12.70 -11.50
N ASN A 169 5.24 13.70 -11.76
CA ASN A 169 5.84 13.89 -13.08
C ASN A 169 6.71 12.68 -13.48
N SER A 170 6.94 12.50 -14.79
CA SER A 170 7.70 11.36 -15.34
C SER A 170 9.11 11.22 -14.75
N LYS A 171 9.81 12.33 -14.47
CA LYS A 171 11.18 12.29 -13.91
C LYS A 171 11.20 11.71 -12.50
N ASP A 172 10.27 12.09 -11.64
CA ASP A 172 10.19 11.58 -10.27
C ASP A 172 9.58 10.17 -10.23
N ALA A 173 8.62 9.88 -11.12
CA ALA A 173 8.12 8.53 -11.34
C ALA A 173 9.26 7.57 -11.74
N ARG A 174 10.17 8.00 -12.65
CA ARG A 174 11.36 7.22 -13.04
C ARG A 174 12.23 6.89 -11.85
N LYS A 175 12.56 7.87 -11.02
CA LYS A 175 13.35 7.65 -9.80
C LYS A 175 12.69 6.65 -8.86
N MET A 176 11.37 6.71 -8.70
CA MET A 176 10.63 5.76 -7.88
C MET A 176 10.67 4.35 -8.47
N PHE A 177 10.49 4.22 -9.79
CA PHE A 177 10.59 2.96 -10.51
C PHE A 177 11.96 2.31 -10.28
N ASP A 178 13.04 3.07 -10.43
CA ASP A 178 14.40 2.57 -10.29
C ASP A 178 14.70 2.17 -8.84
N LYS A 179 14.24 2.96 -7.85
CA LYS A 179 14.37 2.63 -6.43
C LYS A 179 13.58 1.39 -6.03
N LEU A 180 12.40 1.18 -6.62
CA LEU A 180 11.66 -0.07 -6.44
C LEU A 180 12.43 -1.24 -7.06
N LYS A 181 12.97 -1.08 -8.27
CA LYS A 181 13.75 -2.13 -8.95
C LYS A 181 14.95 -2.55 -8.10
N GLU A 182 15.69 -1.58 -7.57
CA GLU A 182 16.81 -1.76 -6.64
C GLU A 182 16.34 -2.48 -5.36
N GLY A 183 15.33 -1.95 -4.68
CA GLY A 183 14.82 -2.48 -3.41
C GLY A 183 14.21 -3.88 -3.53
N MET A 184 13.64 -4.21 -4.70
CA MET A 184 13.13 -5.54 -5.01
C MET A 184 14.24 -6.56 -5.29
N LYS A 185 15.50 -6.13 -5.37
CA LYS A 185 16.67 -6.96 -5.66
C LYS A 185 16.46 -7.81 -6.92
N LEU A 186 15.84 -7.21 -7.94
CA LEU A 186 15.66 -7.86 -9.23
C LEU A 186 17.05 -7.98 -9.88
N SER A 187 17.74 -9.09 -9.65
CA SER A 187 18.91 -9.50 -10.44
C SER A 187 18.48 -9.71 -11.89
N GLU A 188 19.40 -9.60 -12.85
CA GLU A 188 19.11 -9.82 -14.27
C GLU A 188 18.35 -11.13 -14.54
N SER A 189 18.53 -12.16 -13.69
CA SER A 189 17.79 -13.42 -13.75
C SER A 189 16.26 -13.30 -13.60
N TYR A 190 15.74 -12.27 -12.90
CA TYR A 190 14.31 -12.03 -12.74
C TYR A 190 13.67 -11.35 -13.95
N ILE A 191 14.48 -10.71 -14.81
CA ILE A 191 14.01 -9.95 -15.97
C ILE A 191 13.89 -10.88 -17.21
N THR A 192 14.51 -12.06 -17.17
CA THR A 192 14.63 -12.96 -18.32
C THR A 192 13.95 -14.32 -18.18
N GLU A 193 13.25 -14.63 -17.07
CA GLU A 193 12.50 -15.90 -16.96
C GLU A 193 11.19 -15.80 -17.76
N VAL A 194 11.33 -15.80 -19.09
CA VAL A 194 10.26 -16.23 -20.00
C VAL A 194 10.35 -17.74 -20.03
N LEU A 195 9.33 -18.42 -19.48
CA LEU A 195 9.16 -19.85 -19.68
C LEU A 195 9.20 -20.14 -21.18
N LYS A 196 10.17 -20.94 -21.61
CA LYS A 196 10.26 -21.37 -23.02
C LYS A 196 9.31 -22.54 -23.22
N PRO A 197 8.68 -22.70 -24.40
CA PRO A 197 7.96 -23.92 -24.72
C PRO A 197 8.79 -25.19 -24.46
N SER A 198 10.11 -25.14 -24.70
CA SER A 198 11.01 -26.26 -24.42
C SER A 198 11.32 -26.52 -22.94
N ASP A 199 10.91 -25.65 -22.01
CA ASP A 199 11.18 -25.83 -20.58
C ASP A 199 10.31 -26.95 -19.98
N PRO A 200 10.83 -27.78 -19.06
CA PRO A 200 10.07 -28.90 -18.50
C PRO A 200 8.89 -28.42 -17.64
N LEU A 201 7.81 -29.20 -17.60
CA LEU A 201 6.58 -28.87 -16.86
C LEU A 201 6.86 -28.52 -15.38
N GLU A 202 7.82 -29.17 -14.72
CA GLU A 202 8.19 -28.87 -13.34
C GLU A 202 8.71 -27.43 -13.17
N LYS A 203 9.36 -26.87 -14.20
CA LYS A 203 9.83 -25.47 -14.19
C LYS A 203 8.64 -24.51 -14.31
N TRP A 204 7.67 -24.80 -15.18
CA TRP A 204 6.42 -24.04 -15.31
C TRP A 204 5.61 -24.04 -14.00
N ILE A 205 5.47 -25.21 -13.38
CA ILE A 205 4.78 -25.36 -12.09
C ILE A 205 5.50 -24.55 -11.00
N LYS A 206 6.83 -24.65 -10.90
CA LYS A 206 7.63 -23.89 -9.93
C LYS A 206 7.52 -22.39 -10.15
N ASP A 207 7.50 -21.93 -11.40
CA ASP A 207 7.35 -20.52 -11.74
C ASP A 207 5.98 -19.99 -11.31
N PHE A 208 4.89 -20.68 -11.70
CA PHE A 208 3.53 -20.29 -11.34
C PHE A 208 3.31 -20.30 -9.81
N LEU A 209 3.82 -21.31 -9.10
CA LEU A 209 3.72 -21.39 -7.63
C LEU A 209 4.52 -20.31 -6.90
N LYS A 210 5.57 -19.77 -7.52
CA LYS A 210 6.38 -18.68 -6.97
C LYS A 210 5.90 -17.29 -7.42
N SER A 211 5.00 -17.26 -8.41
CA SER A 211 4.48 -16.04 -9.00
C SER A 211 3.61 -15.26 -8.02
N ASP A 212 3.71 -13.93 -8.09
CA ASP A 212 2.87 -12.99 -7.37
C ASP A 212 1.84 -12.34 -8.30
N ASP A 213 1.52 -12.99 -9.41
CA ASP A 213 0.47 -12.51 -10.32
C ASP A 213 -0.86 -12.47 -9.54
N PRO A 214 -1.57 -11.33 -9.51
CA PRO A 214 -2.83 -11.19 -8.76
C PRO A 214 -3.90 -12.23 -9.14
N ARG A 215 -3.79 -12.86 -10.33
CA ARG A 215 -4.66 -13.97 -10.72
C ARG A 215 -4.51 -15.20 -9.83
N PHE A 216 -3.44 -15.29 -9.03
CA PHE A 216 -3.17 -16.40 -8.11
C PHE A 216 -3.47 -16.08 -6.64
N ASP A 217 -3.75 -14.81 -6.28
CA ASP A 217 -3.88 -14.37 -4.88
C ASP A 217 -4.99 -15.09 -4.09
N ASP A 218 -6.03 -15.60 -4.78
CA ASP A 218 -7.18 -16.29 -4.21
C ASP A 218 -7.19 -17.81 -4.49
N LYS A 219 -6.13 -18.35 -5.11
CA LYS A 219 -6.12 -19.72 -5.64
C LYS A 219 -5.37 -20.68 -4.72
N SER A 220 -5.89 -21.91 -4.59
CA SER A 220 -5.17 -22.97 -3.93
C SER A 220 -3.93 -23.38 -4.73
N LYS A 221 -2.96 -24.03 -4.07
CA LYS A 221 -1.76 -24.54 -4.74
C LYS A 221 -2.12 -25.50 -5.88
N GLU A 222 -3.11 -26.37 -5.66
CA GLU A 222 -3.61 -27.31 -6.65
C GLU A 222 -4.16 -26.58 -7.88
N LYS A 223 -4.89 -25.47 -7.67
CA LYS A 223 -5.43 -24.68 -8.76
C LYS A 223 -4.33 -23.97 -9.56
N ILE A 224 -3.29 -23.48 -8.89
CA ILE A 224 -2.13 -22.85 -9.54
C ILE A 224 -1.36 -23.89 -10.36
N ILE A 225 -1.18 -25.11 -9.85
CA ILE A 225 -0.56 -26.22 -10.59
C ILE A 225 -1.37 -26.56 -11.85
N GLN A 226 -2.70 -26.67 -11.74
CA GLN A 226 -3.57 -26.90 -12.91
C GLN A 226 -3.41 -25.80 -13.98
N MET A 227 -3.34 -24.54 -13.55
CA MET A 227 -3.13 -23.42 -14.47
C MET A 227 -1.76 -23.47 -15.15
N ALA A 228 -0.72 -23.86 -14.42
CA ALA A 228 0.63 -24.04 -14.97
C ALA A 228 0.67 -25.16 -16.01
N THR A 229 0.04 -26.30 -15.71
CA THR A 229 -0.06 -27.45 -16.62
C THR A 229 -0.85 -27.10 -17.88
N ALA A 230 -1.98 -26.39 -17.75
CA ALA A 230 -2.75 -25.94 -18.90
C ALA A 230 -1.96 -24.98 -19.79
N ALA A 231 -1.26 -24.00 -19.19
CA ALA A 231 -0.41 -23.07 -19.92
C ALA A 231 0.78 -23.75 -20.62
N TYR A 232 1.38 -24.76 -19.97
CA TYR A 232 2.46 -25.56 -20.55
C TYR A 232 2.03 -26.27 -21.83
N TYR A 233 0.89 -26.99 -21.79
CA TYR A 233 0.40 -27.71 -22.97
C TYR A 233 -0.08 -26.78 -24.09
N ALA A 234 -0.74 -25.67 -23.74
CA ALA A 234 -1.14 -24.66 -24.71
C ALA A 234 0.04 -23.99 -25.42
N ALA A 235 1.23 -23.99 -24.81
CA ALA A 235 2.45 -23.47 -25.41
C ALA A 235 3.18 -24.49 -26.31
N GLN A 236 2.76 -25.76 -26.33
CA GLN A 236 3.27 -26.79 -27.25
C GLN A 236 2.47 -26.92 -28.55
N GLU A 237 1.31 -26.26 -28.62
CA GLU A 237 0.46 -26.16 -29.82
C GLU A 237 0.94 -25.02 -30.73
#